data_AF-A0A1E4IBX0-F1
#
_entry.id   AF-A0A1E4IBX0-F1
#
_cell.length_a   1.000
_cell.length_b   1.000
_cell.length_c   1.000
_cell.angle_alpha   90.00
_cell.angle_beta   90.00
_cell.angle_gamma   90.00
#
_symmetry.space_group_name_H-M   'P 1'
#
loop_
_entity.id
_entity.type
_entity.pdbx_description
1 polymer ?
#
loop_
_entity_poly.entity_id
_entity_poly.type
_entity_poly.pdbx_seq_one_letter_code
_entity_poly.pdbx_strand_id
1 'polypeptide(L)'
;MPDLKEETMRTLSTFTRRRTRSALAIVAAGLLCITAACGSGAPDPASTAPQSSIDPNEGGGAEWQKVVDAANKEGSVVLYLSPPGVEERLKQAFAANYPGIKLTTLRQGTGELTTRLDQERTTSAAGADVTLHSSKAWFDKNVDSLAVSTGPALGKYWSAGNLLPPSKTYAPVASSTWGLGINTELFKELGAKPITSYADLLQPELKGAIGIAPAGNSPASTQWWFFAAPHLGDAAGLRTLASLNVTPYPGGSAPLAEALASGEKAVGVYESTLTVGSLVKSGAPIEIVDLQPPIAIAYFSGAVKWASHPNAALVFQNWLMSPAGQVALNGSGELYTALSLDSLGPVPPTMRTLDPNASLTDGIVTPEQQKWLDETWKPIMGG
;
A
#
# COMPACT_ATOMS: atom_id res chain seq x y z
N MET A 1 25.81 -39.04 25.41
CA MET A 1 25.60 -40.32 24.67
C MET A 1 26.65 -41.31 25.13
N PRO A 2 26.35 -42.61 25.26
CA PRO A 2 25.05 -43.29 25.40
C PRO A 2 24.71 -43.57 26.90
N ASP A 3 23.53 -43.90 27.40
CA ASP A 3 22.24 -44.46 26.89
C ASP A 3 22.04 -45.99 27.06
N LEU A 4 20.79 -46.37 27.43
CA LEU A 4 20.18 -47.71 27.63
C LEU A 4 20.68 -48.53 28.86
N LYS A 5 19.83 -49.07 29.75
CA LYS A 5 18.65 -49.92 29.50
C LYS A 5 17.59 -49.92 30.64
N GLU A 6 16.38 -50.36 30.29
CA GLU A 6 15.32 -50.90 31.18
C GLU A 6 15.86 -52.09 32.01
N GLU A 7 15.26 -52.56 33.11
CA GLU A 7 13.88 -53.08 33.27
C GLU A 7 13.69 -53.54 34.74
N THR A 8 12.47 -53.53 35.31
CA THR A 8 11.89 -54.60 36.18
C THR A 8 10.52 -54.18 36.76
N MET A 9 9.59 -55.15 36.80
CA MET A 9 8.14 -55.00 37.05
C MET A 9 7.68 -55.26 38.51
N ARG A 10 6.53 -54.63 38.86
CA ARG A 10 5.50 -55.09 39.84
C ARG A 10 5.94 -55.11 41.34
N THR A 11 5.08 -55.00 42.36
CA THR A 11 3.74 -55.63 42.53
C THR A 11 2.86 -54.94 43.61
N LEU A 12 1.63 -54.57 43.23
CA LEU A 12 0.33 -54.57 43.97
C LEU A 12 0.14 -54.15 45.45
N SER A 13 -0.85 -53.24 45.63
CA SER A 13 -2.04 -53.36 46.53
C SER A 13 -1.88 -53.12 48.04
N THR A 14 -2.87 -52.65 48.84
CA THR A 14 -4.25 -52.12 48.61
C THR A 14 -4.74 -51.44 49.91
N PHE A 15 -5.60 -50.41 49.83
CA PHE A 15 -6.94 -50.31 50.49
C PHE A 15 -7.58 -48.94 50.14
N THR A 16 -8.71 -48.83 49.43
CA THR A 16 -10.12 -49.05 49.85
C THR A 16 -10.70 -47.85 50.66
N ARG A 17 -11.89 -47.24 50.43
CA ARG A 17 -12.96 -47.25 49.39
C ARG A 17 -14.13 -46.34 49.85
N ARG A 18 -15.07 -45.96 48.94
CA ARG A 18 -16.45 -45.38 49.12
C ARG A 18 -16.52 -43.83 49.00
N ARG A 19 -17.56 -43.14 48.50
CA ARG A 19 -18.90 -43.45 47.85
C ARG A 19 -19.47 -42.10 47.29
N THR A 20 -20.42 -41.97 46.32
CA THR A 20 -21.12 -42.88 45.38
C THR A 20 -21.60 -42.12 44.11
N ARG A 21 -21.65 -42.81 42.96
CA ARG A 21 -22.63 -42.74 41.83
C ARG A 21 -23.78 -41.71 41.85
N SER A 22 -24.03 -41.08 40.69
CA SER A 22 -25.14 -41.49 39.78
C SER A 22 -24.99 -40.87 38.39
N ALA A 23 -25.28 -41.64 37.34
CA ALA A 23 -25.47 -41.18 35.97
C ALA A 23 -26.85 -41.65 35.52
N LEU A 24 -27.58 -40.83 34.76
CA LEU A 24 -28.81 -41.23 34.10
C LEU A 24 -28.88 -40.56 32.73
N ALA A 25 -28.89 -41.38 31.68
CA ALA A 25 -29.23 -40.95 30.32
C ALA A 25 -30.72 -41.23 30.09
N ILE A 26 -31.43 -40.28 29.48
CA ILE A 26 -32.78 -40.51 28.95
C ILE A 26 -32.75 -40.10 27.48
N VAL A 27 -32.98 -41.08 26.61
CA VAL A 27 -33.28 -40.88 25.20
C VAL A 27 -34.78 -40.68 25.06
N ALA A 28 -35.19 -39.59 24.43
CA ALA A 28 -36.58 -39.38 23.98
C ALA A 28 -36.56 -38.72 22.61
N ALA A 29 -37.12 -39.39 21.60
CA ALA A 29 -37.23 -38.86 20.25
C ALA A 29 -38.35 -37.81 20.17
N GLY A 30 -38.08 -36.69 19.52
CA GLY A 30 -39.06 -35.64 19.19
C GLY A 30 -39.04 -35.38 17.68
N LEU A 31 -40.22 -35.33 17.06
CA LEU A 31 -40.40 -35.30 15.60
C LEU A 31 -39.80 -34.06 14.92
N LEU A 32 -39.39 -34.27 13.65
CA LEU A 32 -39.12 -33.19 12.70
C LEU A 32 -40.37 -32.29 12.53
N CYS A 33 -40.15 -30.99 12.60
CA CYS A 33 -40.94 -30.00 11.87
C CYS A 33 -39.95 -29.07 11.15
N ILE A 34 -39.60 -29.41 9.90
CA ILE A 34 -38.77 -28.55 9.04
C ILE A 34 -39.66 -27.41 8.55
N THR A 35 -39.71 -26.32 9.29
CA THR A 35 -40.17 -25.04 8.75
C THR A 35 -39.06 -24.46 7.89
N ALA A 36 -39.25 -24.50 6.57
CA ALA A 36 -38.35 -23.87 5.63
C ALA A 36 -38.42 -22.34 5.79
N ALA A 37 -37.61 -21.79 6.69
CA ALA A 37 -37.36 -20.36 6.74
C ALA A 37 -36.49 -19.98 5.53
N CYS A 38 -37.13 -19.52 4.46
CA CYS A 38 -36.48 -18.83 3.36
C CYS A 38 -35.96 -17.47 3.84
N GLY A 39 -34.92 -17.49 4.68
CA GLY A 39 -34.14 -16.34 5.04
C GLY A 39 -33.29 -15.93 3.84
N SER A 40 -33.80 -15.00 3.04
CA SER A 40 -33.00 -14.25 2.08
C SER A 40 -31.99 -13.39 2.85
N GLY A 41 -30.84 -13.98 3.19
CA GLY A 41 -29.71 -13.26 3.77
C GLY A 41 -29.22 -12.24 2.77
N ALA A 42 -29.60 -10.98 2.94
CA ALA A 42 -28.92 -9.87 2.31
C ALA A 42 -27.45 -9.89 2.77
N PRO A 43 -26.47 -9.59 1.89
CA PRO A 43 -25.07 -9.49 2.31
C PRO A 43 -24.90 -8.42 3.40
N ASP A 44 -24.00 -8.66 4.35
CA ASP A 44 -23.63 -7.66 5.36
C ASP A 44 -23.20 -6.34 4.69
N PRO A 45 -23.76 -5.18 5.06
CA PRO A 45 -23.39 -3.88 4.47
C PRO A 45 -21.96 -3.40 4.78
N ALA A 46 -21.17 -4.18 5.51
CA ALA A 46 -19.92 -3.74 6.16
C ALA A 46 -18.63 -4.06 5.38
N SER A 47 -18.71 -4.65 4.19
CA SER A 47 -17.51 -5.00 3.39
C SER A 47 -17.73 -4.93 1.87
N THR A 48 -18.52 -3.97 1.39
CA THR A 48 -18.50 -3.60 -0.04
C THR A 48 -17.29 -2.71 -0.31
N ALA A 49 -16.36 -3.19 -1.13
CA ALA A 49 -15.30 -2.37 -1.69
C ALA A 49 -15.88 -1.06 -2.30
N PRO A 50 -15.18 0.08 -2.23
CA PRO A 50 -15.57 1.27 -2.95
C PRO A 50 -15.69 0.97 -4.46
N GLN A 51 -16.82 1.30 -5.05
CA GLN A 51 -17.11 1.08 -6.47
C GLN A 51 -17.58 2.38 -7.11
N SER A 52 -17.12 2.64 -8.33
CA SER A 52 -17.71 3.68 -9.20
C SER A 52 -18.94 3.12 -9.91
N SER A 53 -19.91 3.99 -10.20
CA SER A 53 -21.08 3.67 -11.03
C SER A 53 -20.82 3.82 -12.54
N ILE A 54 -19.62 4.27 -12.94
CA ILE A 54 -19.25 4.49 -14.34
C ILE A 54 -18.73 3.19 -14.97
N ASP A 55 -19.28 2.80 -16.12
CA ASP A 55 -18.81 1.63 -16.88
C ASP A 55 -17.41 1.89 -17.48
N PRO A 56 -16.39 1.06 -17.16
CA PRO A 56 -15.03 1.21 -17.70
C PRO A 56 -14.92 0.99 -19.22
N ASN A 57 -15.97 0.52 -19.90
CA ASN A 57 -16.04 0.31 -21.34
C ASN A 57 -16.80 1.42 -22.09
N GLU A 58 -17.42 2.36 -21.37
CA GLU A 58 -18.23 3.43 -21.93
C GLU A 58 -17.42 4.27 -22.94
N GLY A 59 -17.90 4.34 -24.18
CA GLY A 59 -17.25 5.09 -25.28
C GLY A 59 -16.14 4.34 -26.03
N GLY A 60 -15.86 3.07 -25.70
CA GLY A 60 -14.81 2.29 -26.39
C GLY A 60 -15.14 1.88 -27.83
N GLY A 61 -16.43 1.74 -28.17
CA GLY A 61 -16.88 1.34 -29.50
C GLY A 61 -16.51 -0.09 -29.91
N ALA A 62 -16.71 -0.42 -31.19
CA ALA A 62 -16.59 -1.79 -31.70
C ALA A 62 -15.16 -2.36 -31.63
N GLU A 63 -14.12 -1.55 -31.82
CA GLU A 63 -12.74 -2.02 -31.74
C GLU A 63 -12.32 -2.35 -30.30
N TRP A 64 -12.76 -1.55 -29.32
CA TRP A 64 -12.56 -1.89 -27.90
C TRP A 64 -13.30 -3.18 -27.52
N GLN A 65 -14.54 -3.35 -28.00
CA GLN A 65 -15.32 -4.56 -27.70
C GLN A 65 -14.60 -5.84 -28.17
N LYS A 66 -13.90 -5.82 -29.32
CA LYS A 66 -13.09 -6.97 -29.76
C LYS A 66 -11.98 -7.34 -28.77
N VAL A 67 -11.34 -6.34 -28.15
CA VAL A 67 -10.31 -6.56 -27.11
C VAL A 67 -10.95 -7.15 -25.86
N VAL A 68 -12.12 -6.65 -25.44
CA VAL A 68 -12.88 -7.19 -24.30
C VAL A 68 -13.34 -8.64 -24.58
N ASP A 69 -13.82 -8.94 -25.78
CA ASP A 69 -14.25 -10.29 -26.17
C ASP A 69 -13.07 -11.28 -26.25
N ALA A 70 -11.89 -10.81 -26.65
CA ALA A 70 -10.66 -11.60 -26.64
C ALA A 70 -10.16 -11.84 -25.20
N ALA A 71 -10.20 -10.81 -24.35
CA ALA A 71 -9.84 -10.90 -22.94
C ALA A 71 -10.73 -11.89 -22.16
N ASN A 72 -12.04 -11.93 -22.45
CA ASN A 72 -12.95 -12.92 -21.87
C ASN A 72 -12.66 -14.37 -22.34
N LYS A 73 -12.01 -14.56 -23.50
CA LYS A 73 -11.54 -15.89 -23.96
C LYS A 73 -10.22 -16.29 -23.31
N GLU A 74 -9.36 -15.32 -23.00
CA GLU A 74 -8.14 -15.53 -22.19
C GLU A 74 -8.49 -15.84 -20.73
N GLY A 75 -9.56 -15.25 -20.19
CA GLY A 75 -10.22 -15.66 -18.95
C GLY A 75 -9.47 -15.35 -17.65
N SER A 76 -8.23 -14.85 -17.71
CA SER A 76 -7.47 -14.43 -16.53
C SER A 76 -6.50 -13.29 -16.83
N VAL A 77 -6.05 -12.60 -15.78
CA VAL A 77 -4.97 -11.60 -15.85
C VAL A 77 -4.16 -11.63 -14.55
N VAL A 78 -2.84 -11.55 -14.67
CA VAL A 78 -1.89 -11.59 -13.55
C VAL A 78 -1.31 -10.20 -13.31
N LEU A 79 -1.63 -9.61 -12.14
CA LEU A 79 -1.09 -8.35 -11.66
C LEU A 79 0.07 -8.58 -10.68
N TYR A 80 1.24 -8.02 -10.98
CA TYR A 80 2.35 -7.90 -10.04
C TYR A 80 2.38 -6.49 -9.44
N LEU A 81 2.13 -6.35 -8.13
CA LEU A 81 1.99 -5.04 -7.47
C LEU A 81 2.84 -4.87 -6.22
N SER A 82 3.32 -3.65 -5.92
CA SER A 82 4.03 -3.36 -4.66
C SER A 82 3.25 -2.68 -3.52
N PRO A 83 2.22 -1.83 -3.73
CA PRO A 83 1.45 -1.27 -2.62
C PRO A 83 0.67 -2.38 -1.89
N PRO A 84 0.71 -2.43 -0.55
CA PRO A 84 0.00 -3.44 0.23
C PRO A 84 -1.48 -3.06 0.45
N GLY A 85 -2.33 -4.04 0.76
CA GLY A 85 -3.68 -3.82 1.29
C GLY A 85 -4.74 -3.45 0.25
N VAL A 86 -4.41 -3.53 -1.04
CA VAL A 86 -5.32 -3.21 -2.15
C VAL A 86 -5.77 -4.46 -2.92
N GLU A 87 -5.12 -5.60 -2.72
CA GLU A 87 -5.26 -6.82 -3.53
C GLU A 87 -6.71 -7.33 -3.62
N GLU A 88 -7.36 -7.56 -2.48
CA GLU A 88 -8.74 -8.08 -2.44
C GLU A 88 -9.75 -7.06 -2.98
N ARG A 89 -9.50 -5.77 -2.74
CA ARG A 89 -10.35 -4.67 -3.20
C ARG A 89 -10.31 -4.53 -4.72
N LEU A 90 -9.11 -4.66 -5.31
CA LEU A 90 -8.91 -4.72 -6.76
C LEU A 90 -9.58 -5.97 -7.36
N LYS A 91 -9.43 -7.14 -6.74
CA LYS A 91 -10.10 -8.39 -7.21
C LYS A 91 -11.62 -8.26 -7.22
N GLN A 92 -12.21 -7.78 -6.13
CA GLN A 92 -13.66 -7.60 -6.00
C GLN A 92 -14.21 -6.60 -7.02
N ALA A 93 -13.57 -5.43 -7.14
CA ALA A 93 -14.02 -4.39 -8.07
C ALA A 93 -13.82 -4.81 -9.53
N PHE A 94 -12.68 -5.42 -9.89
CA PHE A 94 -12.44 -5.92 -11.25
C PHE A 94 -13.42 -7.03 -11.64
N ALA A 95 -13.67 -8.00 -10.75
CA ALA A 95 -14.64 -9.07 -11.01
C ALA A 95 -16.09 -8.57 -11.17
N ALA A 96 -16.45 -7.45 -10.53
CA ALA A 96 -17.75 -6.81 -10.72
C ALA A 96 -17.89 -6.14 -12.10
N ASN A 97 -16.79 -5.64 -12.68
CA ASN A 97 -16.79 -5.04 -14.02
C ASN A 97 -16.53 -6.07 -15.15
N TYR A 98 -15.78 -7.13 -14.86
CA TYR A 98 -15.33 -8.15 -15.83
C TYR A 98 -15.46 -9.57 -15.25
N PRO A 99 -16.68 -10.09 -15.04
CA PRO A 99 -16.90 -11.39 -14.39
C PRO A 99 -16.34 -12.60 -15.15
N GLY A 100 -16.02 -12.44 -16.44
CA GLY A 100 -15.36 -13.46 -17.25
C GLY A 100 -13.83 -13.47 -17.18
N ILE A 101 -13.20 -12.54 -16.44
CA ILE A 101 -11.73 -12.41 -16.36
C ILE A 101 -11.30 -12.49 -14.88
N LYS A 102 -10.59 -13.55 -14.52
CA LYS A 102 -10.06 -13.73 -13.16
C LYS A 102 -8.78 -12.92 -12.93
N LEU A 103 -8.84 -11.89 -12.08
CA LEU A 103 -7.64 -11.22 -11.56
C LEU A 103 -6.91 -12.12 -10.56
N THR A 104 -5.63 -12.38 -10.83
CA THR A 104 -4.68 -12.98 -9.88
C THR A 104 -3.64 -11.93 -9.50
N THR A 105 -3.27 -11.85 -8.23
CA THR A 105 -2.33 -10.84 -7.71
C THR A 105 -1.11 -11.49 -7.08
N LEU A 106 0.08 -10.97 -7.35
CA LEU A 106 1.30 -11.28 -6.61
C LEU A 106 1.88 -9.98 -6.06
N ARG A 107 1.99 -9.88 -4.73
CA ARG A 107 2.47 -8.68 -4.05
C ARG A 107 3.86 -8.90 -3.47
N GLN A 108 4.81 -8.05 -3.86
CA GLN A 108 6.22 -8.09 -3.42
C GLN A 108 6.79 -6.67 -3.35
N GLY A 109 7.99 -6.50 -2.78
CA GLY A 109 8.68 -5.20 -2.79
C GLY A 109 9.06 -4.75 -4.21
N THR A 110 9.09 -3.44 -4.49
CA THR A 110 9.38 -2.91 -5.84
C THR A 110 10.70 -3.47 -6.43
N GLY A 111 11.76 -3.65 -5.62
CA GLY A 111 13.03 -4.22 -6.09
C GLY A 111 12.98 -5.72 -6.42
N GLU A 112 12.16 -6.49 -5.70
CA GLU A 112 11.92 -7.90 -6.00
C GLU A 112 11.12 -8.05 -7.31
N LEU A 113 10.08 -7.21 -7.48
CA LEU A 113 9.28 -7.20 -8.69
C LEU A 113 10.08 -6.80 -9.92
N THR A 114 10.86 -5.72 -9.89
CA THR A 114 11.65 -5.31 -11.05
C THR A 114 12.71 -6.33 -11.43
N THR A 115 13.35 -6.97 -10.44
CA THR A 115 14.26 -8.10 -10.66
C THR A 115 13.56 -9.27 -11.35
N ARG A 116 12.37 -9.64 -10.87
CA ARG A 116 11.57 -10.73 -11.43
C ARG A 116 11.05 -10.43 -12.84
N LEU A 117 10.56 -9.22 -13.08
CA LEU A 117 10.10 -8.77 -14.40
C LEU A 117 11.24 -8.78 -15.43
N ASP A 118 12.46 -8.38 -15.04
CA ASP A 118 13.63 -8.46 -15.93
C ASP A 118 14.01 -9.92 -16.25
N GLN A 119 13.84 -10.87 -15.31
CA GLN A 119 14.05 -12.30 -15.55
C GLN A 119 12.96 -12.90 -16.47
N GLU A 120 11.69 -12.62 -16.20
CA GLU A 120 10.54 -13.07 -17.02
C GLU A 120 10.65 -12.53 -18.45
N ARG A 121 10.95 -11.24 -18.62
CA ARG A 121 11.20 -10.60 -19.92
C ARG A 121 12.35 -11.23 -20.69
N THR A 122 13.45 -11.59 -20.01
CA THR A 122 14.64 -12.17 -20.66
C THR A 122 14.42 -13.62 -21.08
N THR A 123 13.54 -14.35 -20.38
CA THR A 123 13.25 -15.77 -20.64
C THR A 123 11.96 -16.00 -21.42
N SER A 124 11.16 -14.96 -21.65
CA SER A 124 9.77 -15.04 -22.12
C SER A 124 8.92 -15.99 -21.28
N ALA A 125 9.17 -16.06 -19.97
CA ALA A 125 8.43 -16.90 -19.05
C ALA A 125 7.03 -16.33 -18.76
N ALA A 126 6.05 -17.23 -18.63
CA ALA A 126 4.73 -16.86 -18.13
C ALA A 126 4.85 -16.32 -16.69
N GLY A 127 4.24 -15.16 -16.43
CA GLY A 127 4.48 -14.39 -15.21
C GLY A 127 3.49 -13.24 -15.08
N ALA A 128 3.98 -12.01 -14.98
CA ALA A 128 3.13 -10.82 -15.02
C ALA A 128 2.45 -10.64 -16.38
N ASP A 129 1.18 -10.22 -16.37
CA ASP A 129 0.50 -9.62 -17.52
C ASP A 129 0.48 -8.08 -17.40
N VAL A 130 0.29 -7.59 -16.18
CA VAL A 130 0.36 -6.16 -15.81
C VAL A 130 1.22 -6.02 -14.56
N THR A 131 1.93 -4.89 -14.45
CA THR A 131 2.63 -4.54 -13.21
C THR A 131 2.25 -3.16 -12.68
N LEU A 132 2.36 -2.96 -11.36
CA LEU A 132 2.04 -1.73 -10.63
C LEU A 132 3.09 -1.52 -9.52
N HIS A 133 4.06 -0.64 -9.73
CA HIS A 133 5.12 -0.38 -8.75
C HIS A 133 5.75 1.01 -8.87
N SER A 134 6.61 1.38 -7.91
CA SER A 134 7.12 2.73 -7.74
C SER A 134 8.41 3.08 -8.49
N SER A 135 8.95 2.20 -9.34
CA SER A 135 10.23 2.44 -10.01
C SER A 135 10.02 3.02 -11.41
N LYS A 136 9.88 4.35 -11.50
CA LYS A 136 9.73 5.06 -12.77
C LYS A 136 10.85 4.73 -13.75
N ALA A 137 12.10 4.69 -13.27
CA ALA A 137 13.26 4.38 -14.10
C ALA A 137 13.24 2.98 -14.71
N TRP A 138 12.62 1.98 -14.05
CA TRP A 138 12.41 0.66 -14.66
C TRP A 138 11.39 0.75 -15.81
N PHE A 139 10.30 1.50 -15.65
CA PHE A 139 9.33 1.76 -16.71
C PHE A 139 9.95 2.52 -17.90
N ASP A 140 10.77 3.55 -17.64
CA ASP A 140 11.49 4.30 -18.68
C ASP A 140 12.49 3.40 -19.44
N LYS A 141 13.29 2.61 -18.71
CA LYS A 141 14.26 1.66 -19.29
C LYS A 141 13.58 0.56 -20.13
N ASN A 142 12.38 0.13 -19.74
CA ASN A 142 11.65 -0.96 -20.38
C ASN A 142 10.50 -0.47 -21.28
N VAL A 143 10.50 0.80 -21.70
CA VAL A 143 9.41 1.42 -22.49
C VAL A 143 9.03 0.60 -23.72
N ASP A 144 10.01 0.04 -24.44
CA ASP A 144 9.80 -0.78 -25.64
C ASP A 144 9.30 -2.20 -25.34
N SER A 145 9.35 -2.64 -24.08
CA SER A 145 8.88 -3.95 -23.61
C SER A 145 7.48 -3.89 -22.96
N LEU A 146 6.86 -2.71 -22.94
CA LEU A 146 5.53 -2.45 -22.42
C LEU A 146 4.53 -2.20 -23.56
N ALA A 147 3.31 -2.71 -23.44
CA ALA A 147 2.25 -2.46 -24.39
C ALA A 147 1.78 -1.00 -24.31
N VAL A 148 1.41 -0.40 -25.45
CA VAL A 148 0.80 0.93 -25.46
C VAL A 148 -0.59 0.83 -24.85
N SER A 149 -0.88 1.67 -23.86
CA SER A 149 -2.22 1.72 -23.25
C SER A 149 -3.27 2.05 -24.33
N THR A 150 -4.47 1.51 -24.18
CA THR A 150 -5.57 1.70 -25.12
C THR A 150 -6.91 1.66 -24.37
N GLY A 151 -8.02 1.78 -25.09
CA GLY A 151 -9.37 1.79 -24.54
C GLY A 151 -9.91 3.18 -24.17
N PRO A 152 -11.19 3.26 -23.79
CA PRO A 152 -11.88 4.54 -23.57
C PRO A 152 -11.29 5.37 -22.43
N ALA A 153 -10.75 4.74 -21.38
CA ALA A 153 -10.26 5.47 -20.22
C ALA A 153 -9.06 6.37 -20.57
N LEU A 154 -8.15 5.89 -21.42
CA LEU A 154 -7.01 6.65 -21.92
C LEU A 154 -7.45 7.94 -22.62
N GLY A 155 -8.47 7.85 -23.48
CA GLY A 155 -9.00 9.00 -24.22
C GLY A 155 -9.84 9.94 -23.37
N LYS A 156 -10.64 9.42 -22.44
CA LYS A 156 -11.64 10.18 -21.66
C LYS A 156 -11.04 10.88 -20.43
N TYR A 157 -10.06 10.26 -19.76
CA TYR A 157 -9.53 10.76 -18.47
C TYR A 157 -8.04 11.12 -18.49
N TRP A 158 -7.24 10.52 -19.38
CA TRP A 158 -5.76 10.70 -19.41
C TRP A 158 -5.24 11.41 -20.67
N SER A 159 -6.14 12.04 -21.44
CA SER A 159 -5.80 12.84 -22.61
C SER A 159 -5.41 14.29 -22.27
N ALA A 160 -5.75 14.75 -21.05
CA ALA A 160 -5.43 16.07 -20.56
C ALA A 160 -4.16 16.06 -19.68
N GLY A 161 -3.26 17.01 -19.93
CA GLY A 161 -2.03 17.21 -19.16
C GLY A 161 -0.88 16.26 -19.51
N ASN A 162 0.27 16.49 -18.88
CA ASN A 162 1.52 15.74 -19.09
C ASN A 162 1.68 14.56 -18.11
N LEU A 163 0.58 13.95 -17.67
CA LEU A 163 0.61 12.85 -16.68
C LEU A 163 1.15 11.54 -17.25
N LEU A 164 1.00 11.32 -18.56
CA LEU A 164 1.51 10.14 -19.24
C LEU A 164 2.87 10.40 -19.91
N PRO A 165 3.77 9.41 -19.97
CA PRO A 165 4.92 9.46 -20.86
C PRO A 165 4.45 9.57 -22.33
N PRO A 166 5.24 10.17 -23.25
CA PRO A 166 4.88 10.27 -24.67
C PRO A 166 4.57 8.91 -25.33
N SER A 167 5.15 7.82 -24.83
CA SER A 167 4.89 6.44 -25.27
C SER A 167 3.50 5.92 -24.92
N LYS A 168 2.85 6.47 -23.89
CA LYS A 168 1.59 5.99 -23.27
C LYS A 168 1.64 4.51 -22.83
N THR A 169 2.83 3.94 -22.62
CA THR A 169 3.02 2.53 -22.25
C THR A 169 2.88 2.25 -20.75
N TYR A 170 2.81 3.29 -19.92
CA TYR A 170 2.52 3.21 -18.49
C TYR A 170 1.84 4.51 -18.02
N ALA A 171 1.22 4.47 -16.83
CA ALA A 171 0.52 5.62 -16.23
C ALA A 171 0.80 5.72 -14.71
N PRO A 172 0.92 6.93 -14.12
CA PRO A 172 0.98 7.12 -12.67
C PRO A 172 -0.43 6.94 -12.07
N VAL A 173 -0.78 5.72 -11.68
CA VAL A 173 -2.15 5.35 -11.28
C VAL A 173 -2.48 5.63 -9.81
N ALA A 174 -1.45 5.83 -8.98
CA ALA A 174 -1.57 6.18 -7.57
C ALA A 174 -0.30 6.90 -7.07
N SER A 175 -0.37 7.51 -5.89
CA SER A 175 0.79 8.01 -5.14
C SER A 175 0.59 7.81 -3.63
N SER A 176 1.67 7.69 -2.86
CA SER A 176 1.64 7.78 -1.40
C SER A 176 2.52 8.93 -0.92
N THR A 177 1.94 9.83 -0.14
CA THR A 177 2.70 10.88 0.56
C THR A 177 3.51 10.27 1.71
N TRP A 178 4.62 10.94 2.04
CA TRP A 178 5.40 10.67 3.24
C TRP A 178 5.47 11.95 4.06
N GLY A 179 5.02 11.85 5.31
CA GLY A 179 4.89 12.97 6.22
C GLY A 179 5.25 12.53 7.64
N LEU A 180 4.36 12.84 8.58
CA LEU A 180 4.54 12.52 9.99
C LEU A 180 3.44 11.58 10.49
N GLY A 181 3.79 10.72 11.43
CA GLY A 181 2.85 10.08 12.34
C GLY A 181 2.85 10.84 13.67
N ILE A 182 1.67 11.17 14.18
CA ILE A 182 1.49 11.89 15.45
C ILE A 182 0.70 11.01 16.41
N ASN A 183 1.25 10.65 17.57
CA ASN A 183 0.45 10.12 18.66
C ASN A 183 -0.32 11.29 19.30
N THR A 184 -1.62 11.34 19.04
CA THR A 184 -2.52 12.45 19.37
C THR A 184 -2.69 12.67 20.88
N GLU A 185 -2.55 11.63 21.69
CA GLU A 185 -2.63 11.73 23.15
C GLU A 185 -1.36 12.38 23.72
N LEU A 186 -0.18 11.85 23.38
CA LEU A 186 1.09 12.41 23.83
C LEU A 186 1.37 13.80 23.28
N PHE A 187 1.07 14.04 22.00
CA PHE A 187 1.33 15.33 21.37
C PHE A 187 0.56 16.47 22.06
N LYS A 188 -0.66 16.18 22.53
CA LYS A 188 -1.48 17.11 23.32
C LYS A 188 -0.88 17.43 24.68
N GLU A 189 -0.15 16.51 25.30
CA GLU A 189 0.53 16.71 26.59
C GLU A 189 1.80 17.57 26.48
N LEU A 190 2.47 17.57 25.32
CA LEU A 190 3.69 18.37 25.09
C LEU A 190 3.44 19.88 25.09
N GLY A 191 2.21 20.34 24.84
CA GLY A 191 1.89 21.77 24.68
C GLY A 191 2.50 22.42 23.43
N ALA A 192 3.04 21.63 22.50
CA ALA A 192 3.56 22.09 21.22
C ALA A 192 2.44 22.66 20.33
N LYS A 193 2.78 23.57 19.42
CA LYS A 193 1.85 24.02 18.37
C LYS A 193 1.67 22.90 17.35
N PRO A 194 0.48 22.79 16.72
CA PRO A 194 0.22 21.84 15.64
C PRO A 194 1.32 21.91 14.56
N ILE A 195 1.84 20.75 14.16
CA ILE A 195 2.84 20.68 13.10
C ILE A 195 2.12 20.75 11.74
N THR A 196 2.45 21.75 10.94
CA THR A 196 1.85 21.96 9.60
C THR A 196 2.88 22.11 8.49
N SER A 197 4.13 22.35 8.89
CA SER A 197 5.29 22.55 8.02
C SER A 197 6.51 21.82 8.58
N TYR A 198 7.53 21.61 7.75
CA TYR A 198 8.84 21.11 8.20
C TYR A 198 9.43 22.01 9.31
N ALA A 199 9.22 23.32 9.20
CA ALA A 199 9.55 24.34 10.22
C ALA A 199 9.15 23.93 11.65
N ASP A 200 7.94 23.40 11.81
CA ASP A 200 7.33 23.13 13.11
C ASP A 200 7.95 21.92 13.84
N LEU A 201 8.77 21.10 13.15
CA LEU A 201 9.58 20.04 13.75
C LEU A 201 10.73 20.58 14.63
N LEU A 202 11.05 21.87 14.53
CA LEU A 202 12.12 22.51 15.29
C LEU A 202 11.66 23.11 16.63
N GLN A 203 10.41 22.90 17.01
CA GLN A 203 9.84 23.39 18.27
C GLN A 203 10.56 22.79 19.50
N PRO A 204 11.00 23.60 20.49
CA PRO A 204 11.69 23.11 21.68
C PRO A 204 10.82 22.19 22.55
N GLU A 205 9.49 22.32 22.48
CA GLU A 205 8.50 21.46 23.13
C GLU A 205 8.57 19.99 22.66
N LEU A 206 9.13 19.72 21.47
CA LEU A 206 9.26 18.37 20.91
C LEU A 206 10.51 17.62 21.39
N LYS A 207 11.29 18.21 22.32
CA LYS A 207 12.56 17.64 22.78
C LYS A 207 12.39 16.25 23.40
N GLY A 208 13.06 15.25 22.83
CA GLY A 208 13.00 13.83 23.19
C GLY A 208 11.79 13.06 22.62
N ALA A 209 10.77 13.77 22.15
CA ALA A 209 9.49 13.21 21.73
C ALA A 209 9.46 12.75 20.25
N ILE A 210 10.46 13.18 19.46
CA ILE A 210 10.59 12.84 18.04
C ILE A 210 11.36 11.52 17.85
N GLY A 211 10.78 10.60 17.10
CA GLY A 211 11.48 9.50 16.43
C GLY A 211 11.66 9.79 14.93
N ILE A 212 12.76 9.31 14.34
CA ILE A 212 13.05 9.46 12.90
C ILE A 212 13.37 8.12 12.25
N ALA A 213 12.81 7.86 11.07
CA ALA A 213 13.37 6.90 10.14
C ALA A 213 14.47 7.62 9.33
N PRO A 214 15.76 7.27 9.48
CA PRO A 214 16.86 8.11 9.03
C PRO A 214 17.04 8.11 7.50
N ALA A 215 17.66 9.16 6.97
CA ALA A 215 18.22 9.14 5.62
C ALA A 215 19.27 8.01 5.52
N GLY A 216 19.38 7.37 4.35
CA GLY A 216 20.23 6.19 4.16
C GLY A 216 19.61 4.84 4.56
N ASN A 217 18.52 4.80 5.33
CA ASN A 217 17.74 3.56 5.55
C ASN A 217 17.19 3.01 4.23
N SER A 218 16.75 3.88 3.32
CA SER A 218 16.33 3.52 1.97
C SER A 218 16.62 4.66 0.99
N PRO A 219 16.57 4.39 -0.34
CA PRO A 219 16.62 5.46 -1.34
C PRO A 219 15.54 6.52 -1.12
N ALA A 220 14.31 6.10 -0.83
CA ALA A 220 13.18 7.00 -0.61
C ALA A 220 13.33 7.83 0.68
N SER A 221 13.84 7.28 1.79
CA SER A 221 14.11 8.09 2.99
C SER A 221 15.24 9.10 2.77
N THR A 222 16.24 8.75 1.95
CA THR A 222 17.31 9.68 1.55
C THR A 222 16.74 10.84 0.72
N GLN A 223 15.89 10.55 -0.26
CA GLN A 223 15.23 11.56 -1.09
C GLN A 223 14.29 12.45 -0.26
N TRP A 224 13.55 11.87 0.69
CA TRP A 224 12.67 12.61 1.59
C TRP A 224 13.43 13.60 2.47
N TRP A 225 14.51 13.16 3.13
CA TRP A 225 15.28 14.05 4.00
C TRP A 225 16.10 15.08 3.23
N PHE A 226 16.60 14.76 2.04
CA PHE A 226 17.21 15.73 1.13
C PHE A 226 16.22 16.84 0.75
N PHE A 227 14.98 16.47 0.43
CA PHE A 227 13.90 17.43 0.15
C PHE A 227 13.48 18.24 1.39
N ALA A 228 13.37 17.60 2.55
CA ALA A 228 12.98 18.26 3.79
C ALA A 228 14.03 19.26 4.30
N ALA A 229 15.32 19.05 3.99
CA ALA A 229 16.41 19.84 4.54
C ALA A 229 16.29 21.36 4.26
N PRO A 230 16.09 21.85 3.02
CA PRO A 230 15.84 23.27 2.77
C PRO A 230 14.64 23.84 3.55
N HIS A 231 13.56 23.05 3.70
CA HIS A 231 12.37 23.46 4.44
C HIS A 231 12.57 23.48 5.97
N LEU A 232 13.60 22.80 6.48
CA LEU A 232 14.07 22.89 7.86
C LEU A 232 15.07 24.06 8.08
N GLY A 233 15.60 24.68 7.03
CA GLY A 233 16.72 25.63 7.13
C GLY A 233 18.09 24.95 6.99
N ASP A 234 18.18 23.96 6.10
CA ASP A 234 19.38 23.22 5.72
C ASP A 234 20.14 22.62 6.91
N ALA A 235 21.48 22.61 6.86
CA ALA A 235 22.34 22.09 7.90
C ALA A 235 22.15 22.79 9.27
N ALA A 236 21.67 24.04 9.30
CA ALA A 236 21.34 24.72 10.55
C ALA A 236 20.04 24.15 11.16
N GLY A 237 19.02 23.93 10.33
CA GLY A 237 17.78 23.22 10.68
C GLY A 237 18.04 21.82 11.22
N LEU A 238 18.82 21.02 10.50
CA LEU A 238 19.18 19.66 10.92
C LEU A 238 19.95 19.64 12.25
N ARG A 239 20.83 20.63 12.52
CA ARG A 239 21.51 20.76 13.82
C ARG A 239 20.54 21.13 14.94
N THR A 240 19.58 22.01 14.68
CA THR A 240 18.50 22.33 15.62
C THR A 240 17.68 21.08 15.93
N LEU A 241 17.26 20.33 14.90
CA LEU A 241 16.53 19.07 15.05
C LEU A 241 17.33 18.06 15.88
N ALA A 242 18.61 17.82 15.56
CA ALA A 242 19.48 16.94 16.36
C ALA A 242 19.58 17.38 17.84
N SER A 243 19.60 18.68 18.11
CA SER A 243 19.63 19.23 19.49
C SER A 243 18.36 18.98 20.30
N LEU A 244 17.24 18.63 19.63
CA LEU A 244 16.01 18.16 20.26
C LEU A 244 16.10 16.70 20.74
N ASN A 245 17.26 16.03 20.65
CA ASN A 245 17.47 14.65 21.12
C ASN A 245 16.50 13.66 20.45
N VAL A 246 16.40 13.73 19.12
CA VAL A 246 15.61 12.81 18.31
C VAL A 246 16.15 11.38 18.41
N THR A 247 15.27 10.39 18.33
CA THR A 247 15.66 8.98 18.39
C THR A 247 15.63 8.35 16.99
N PRO A 248 16.75 7.82 16.47
CA PRO A 248 16.74 7.12 15.19
C PRO A 248 16.13 5.72 15.33
N TYR A 249 15.32 5.32 14.34
CA TYR A 249 14.81 3.96 14.17
C TYR A 249 15.41 3.38 12.89
N PRO A 250 16.57 2.69 12.95
CA PRO A 250 17.28 2.21 11.77
C PRO A 250 16.51 1.18 10.93
N GLY A 251 15.50 0.52 11.52
CA GLY A 251 14.54 -0.34 10.80
C GLY A 251 13.50 0.42 9.97
N GLY A 252 13.49 1.76 10.03
CA GLY A 252 12.62 2.62 9.23
C GLY A 252 11.24 2.87 9.87
N SER A 253 10.27 3.17 9.01
CA SER A 253 8.91 3.60 9.39
C SER A 253 8.11 2.52 10.15
N ALA A 254 8.29 1.22 9.88
CA ALA A 254 7.53 0.18 10.58
C ALA A 254 7.75 0.15 12.11
N PRO A 255 8.99 0.03 12.65
CA PRO A 255 9.21 0.09 14.11
C PRO A 255 8.99 1.49 14.70
N LEU A 256 9.10 2.56 13.91
CA LEU A 256 8.75 3.91 14.38
C LEU A 256 7.22 4.05 14.57
N ALA A 257 6.41 3.53 13.65
CA ALA A 257 4.96 3.46 13.80
C ALA A 257 4.53 2.66 15.03
N GLU A 258 5.23 1.56 15.36
CA GLU A 258 5.02 0.81 16.61
C GLU A 258 5.36 1.64 17.85
N ALA A 259 6.45 2.42 17.83
CA ALA A 259 6.83 3.35 18.90
C ALA A 259 5.84 4.52 19.08
N LEU A 260 5.17 4.95 18.00
CA LEU A 260 4.04 5.87 18.08
C LEU A 260 2.81 5.19 18.71
N ALA A 261 2.50 3.95 18.33
CA ALA A 261 1.32 3.23 18.81
C ALA A 261 1.41 2.89 20.31
N SER A 262 2.60 2.58 20.80
CA SER A 262 2.87 2.26 22.20
C SER A 262 2.95 3.48 23.13
N GLY A 263 3.06 4.69 22.55
CA GLY A 263 3.33 5.90 23.32
C GLY A 263 4.80 6.04 23.77
N GLU A 264 5.75 5.45 23.03
CA GLU A 264 7.18 5.72 23.23
C GLU A 264 7.58 7.07 22.59
N LYS A 265 6.93 7.45 21.48
CA LYS A 265 7.15 8.71 20.77
C LYS A 265 5.84 9.44 20.47
N ALA A 266 5.90 10.76 20.46
CA ALA A 266 4.77 11.62 20.11
C ALA A 266 4.75 11.97 18.61
N VAL A 267 5.92 12.06 17.98
CA VAL A 267 6.10 12.46 16.58
C VAL A 267 7.05 11.49 15.89
N GLY A 268 6.65 10.93 14.76
CA GLY A 268 7.47 10.08 13.91
C GLY A 268 7.66 10.73 12.55
N VAL A 269 8.92 10.91 12.13
CA VAL A 269 9.27 11.56 10.87
C VAL A 269 9.60 10.52 9.79
N TYR A 270 9.11 10.75 8.57
CA TYR A 270 9.08 9.81 7.44
C TYR A 270 8.11 8.64 7.70
N GLU A 271 6.84 8.98 7.93
CA GLU A 271 5.73 8.02 8.05
C GLU A 271 4.75 8.12 6.87
N SER A 272 3.94 7.07 6.68
CA SER A 272 2.90 7.03 5.65
C SER A 272 1.63 6.34 6.13
N THR A 273 0.49 6.68 5.52
CA THR A 273 -0.80 6.02 5.77
C THR A 273 -0.75 4.51 5.51
N LEU A 274 0.10 4.06 4.58
CA LEU A 274 0.32 2.63 4.28
C LEU A 274 1.03 1.90 5.42
N THR A 275 1.92 2.57 6.16
CA THR A 275 2.58 1.98 7.34
C THR A 275 1.64 1.97 8.54
N VAL A 276 1.14 3.15 8.94
CA VAL A 276 0.43 3.28 10.23
C VAL A 276 -1.02 2.82 10.17
N GLY A 277 -1.61 2.69 8.98
CA GLY A 277 -3.04 2.49 8.81
C GLY A 277 -3.60 1.23 9.48
N SER A 278 -2.80 0.17 9.66
CA SER A 278 -3.19 -1.04 10.42
C SER A 278 -3.25 -0.80 11.93
N LEU A 279 -2.33 0.01 12.48
CA LEU A 279 -2.29 0.40 13.89
C LEU A 279 -3.47 1.33 14.21
N VAL A 280 -3.75 2.30 13.34
CA VAL A 280 -4.94 3.18 13.45
C VAL A 280 -6.23 2.36 13.42
N LYS A 281 -6.38 1.41 12.47
CA LYS A 281 -7.52 0.48 12.43
C LYS A 281 -7.62 -0.43 13.65
N SER A 282 -6.51 -0.65 14.36
CA SER A 282 -6.45 -1.41 15.62
C SER A 282 -6.72 -0.54 16.87
N GLY A 283 -7.02 0.75 16.70
CA GLY A 283 -7.35 1.68 17.78
C GLY A 283 -6.16 2.42 18.40
N ALA A 284 -4.96 2.36 17.80
CA ALA A 284 -3.84 3.19 18.25
C ALA A 284 -4.16 4.68 18.03
N PRO A 285 -3.81 5.59 18.98
CA PRO A 285 -4.16 7.01 18.92
C PRO A 285 -3.25 7.81 17.97
N ILE A 286 -2.97 7.27 16.78
CA ILE A 286 -2.08 7.85 15.77
C ILE A 286 -2.90 8.55 14.68
N GLU A 287 -2.46 9.71 14.22
CA GLU A 287 -2.88 10.32 12.95
C GLU A 287 -1.69 10.50 11.99
N ILE A 288 -1.96 10.61 10.68
CA ILE A 288 -0.97 11.03 9.68
C ILE A 288 -1.16 12.51 9.39
N VAL A 289 -0.04 13.24 9.39
CA VAL A 289 0.05 14.64 8.97
C VAL A 289 0.90 14.72 7.71
N ASP A 290 0.28 15.10 6.60
CA ASP A 290 0.97 15.40 5.35
C ASP A 290 1.56 16.83 5.42
N LEU A 291 2.89 16.93 5.38
CA LEU A 291 3.60 18.22 5.43
C LEU A 291 3.50 18.99 4.11
N GLN A 292 3.65 20.31 4.20
CA GLN A 292 3.61 21.22 3.06
C GLN A 292 4.99 21.90 2.84
N PRO A 293 5.54 21.92 1.60
CA PRO A 293 5.05 21.22 0.41
C PRO A 293 5.18 19.68 0.56
N PRO A 294 4.25 18.89 0.00
CA PRO A 294 4.25 17.45 0.17
C PRO A 294 5.28 16.78 -0.73
N ILE A 295 5.74 15.61 -0.30
CA ILE A 295 6.59 14.71 -1.08
C ILE A 295 5.97 13.31 -1.10
N ALA A 296 5.95 12.70 -2.28
CA ALA A 296 5.24 11.45 -2.52
C ALA A 296 6.03 10.48 -3.40
N ILE A 297 5.79 9.19 -3.18
CA ILE A 297 6.16 8.12 -4.10
C ILE A 297 5.02 7.94 -5.09
N ALA A 298 5.29 8.08 -6.39
CA ALA A 298 4.34 7.71 -7.43
C ALA A 298 4.39 6.20 -7.71
N TYR A 299 3.23 5.58 -7.91
CA TYR A 299 3.07 4.21 -8.37
C TYR A 299 2.61 4.21 -9.83
N PHE A 300 3.39 3.57 -10.68
CA PHE A 300 3.16 3.49 -12.11
C PHE A 300 2.63 2.10 -12.47
N SER A 301 1.74 2.02 -13.46
CA SER A 301 1.23 0.74 -13.97
C SER A 301 1.27 0.67 -15.49
N GLY A 302 1.62 -0.51 -16.02
CA GLY A 302 1.68 -0.81 -17.45
C GLY A 302 1.57 -2.32 -17.72
N ALA A 303 0.99 -2.65 -18.87
CA ALA A 303 0.92 -4.03 -19.38
C ALA A 303 2.22 -4.43 -20.07
N VAL A 304 2.69 -5.66 -19.86
CA VAL A 304 3.97 -6.14 -20.42
C VAL A 304 3.77 -6.84 -21.77
N LYS A 305 4.71 -6.71 -22.71
CA LYS A 305 4.60 -7.34 -24.05
C LYS A 305 4.77 -8.86 -24.03
N TRP A 306 5.29 -9.44 -22.96
CA TRP A 306 5.41 -10.89 -22.75
C TRP A 306 4.23 -11.48 -21.92
N ALA A 307 3.16 -10.71 -21.74
CA ALA A 307 1.93 -11.17 -21.09
C ALA A 307 1.42 -12.47 -21.73
N SER A 308 0.99 -13.42 -20.90
CA SER A 308 0.32 -14.64 -21.36
C SER A 308 -1.14 -14.38 -21.74
N HIS A 309 -1.72 -13.31 -21.20
CA HIS A 309 -3.10 -12.85 -21.46
C HIS A 309 -3.07 -11.39 -21.97
N PRO A 310 -2.59 -11.13 -23.20
CA PRO A 310 -2.32 -9.78 -23.67
C PRO A 310 -3.57 -8.92 -23.82
N ASN A 311 -4.73 -9.48 -24.16
CA ASN A 311 -5.97 -8.70 -24.24
C ASN A 311 -6.51 -8.38 -22.84
N ALA A 312 -6.47 -9.35 -21.92
CA ALA A 312 -6.85 -9.16 -20.53
C ALA A 312 -5.92 -8.16 -19.80
N ALA A 313 -4.64 -8.13 -20.15
CA ALA A 313 -3.69 -7.12 -19.70
C ALA A 313 -4.11 -5.70 -20.13
N LEU A 314 -4.50 -5.51 -21.39
CA LEU A 314 -4.99 -4.22 -21.91
C LEU A 314 -6.33 -3.81 -21.28
N VAL A 315 -7.25 -4.76 -21.08
CA VAL A 315 -8.53 -4.52 -20.38
C VAL A 315 -8.29 -4.10 -18.93
N PHE A 316 -7.40 -4.79 -18.21
CA PHE A 316 -7.05 -4.44 -16.84
C PHE A 316 -6.35 -3.06 -16.76
N GLN A 317 -5.42 -2.75 -17.66
CA GLN A 317 -4.77 -1.45 -17.73
C GLN A 317 -5.79 -0.32 -17.97
N ASN A 318 -6.68 -0.46 -18.96
CA ASN A 318 -7.77 0.50 -19.20
C ASN A 318 -8.69 0.64 -17.97
N TRP A 319 -9.05 -0.47 -17.34
CA TRP A 319 -9.88 -0.46 -16.14
C TRP A 319 -9.21 0.28 -14.98
N LEU A 320 -7.93 0.01 -14.70
CA LEU A 320 -7.17 0.66 -13.64
C LEU A 320 -7.03 2.18 -13.87
N MET A 321 -7.01 2.59 -15.14
CA MET A 321 -7.06 3.98 -15.58
C MET A 321 -8.48 4.59 -15.59
N SER A 322 -9.54 3.79 -15.49
CA SER A 322 -10.93 4.28 -15.42
C SER A 322 -11.33 4.73 -14.00
N PRO A 323 -12.43 5.48 -13.83
CA PRO A 323 -12.97 5.80 -12.51
C PRO A 323 -13.23 4.58 -11.62
N ALA A 324 -13.66 3.45 -12.20
CA ALA A 324 -13.87 2.21 -11.45
C ALA A 324 -12.57 1.67 -10.85
N GLY A 325 -11.48 1.60 -11.63
CA GLY A 325 -10.17 1.18 -11.15
C GLY A 325 -9.50 2.20 -10.23
N GLN A 326 -9.69 3.50 -10.48
CA GLN A 326 -9.16 4.57 -9.63
C GLN A 326 -9.85 4.62 -8.26
N VAL A 327 -11.16 4.43 -8.19
CA VAL A 327 -11.89 4.24 -6.93
C VAL A 327 -11.46 2.93 -6.26
N ALA A 328 -11.28 1.85 -7.02
CA ALA A 328 -10.80 0.57 -6.47
C ALA A 328 -9.37 0.66 -5.91
N LEU A 329 -8.48 1.49 -6.48
CA LEU A 329 -7.08 1.64 -6.05
C LEU A 329 -6.88 2.71 -4.96
N ASN A 330 -7.59 3.84 -5.03
CA ASN A 330 -7.34 5.02 -4.20
C ASN A 330 -8.52 5.38 -3.26
N GLY A 331 -9.69 4.75 -3.44
CA GLY A 331 -10.93 5.13 -2.75
C GLY A 331 -10.92 4.98 -1.22
N SER A 332 -10.01 4.20 -0.64
CA SER A 332 -9.84 4.08 0.82
C SER A 332 -9.13 5.28 1.47
N GLY A 333 -8.51 6.18 0.68
CA GLY A 333 -7.71 7.29 1.20
C GLY A 333 -6.29 6.91 1.66
N GLU A 334 -5.90 5.65 1.49
CA GLU A 334 -4.52 5.16 1.75
C GLU A 334 -3.54 5.54 0.64
N LEU A 335 -4.07 5.88 -0.54
CA LEU A 335 -3.36 6.30 -1.74
C LEU A 335 -4.09 7.49 -2.38
N TYR A 336 -3.31 8.30 -3.09
CA TYR A 336 -3.74 9.49 -3.83
C TYR A 336 -3.88 9.16 -5.32
N THR A 337 -5.00 9.53 -5.95
CA THR A 337 -5.11 9.47 -7.42
C THR A 337 -4.33 10.61 -8.09
N ALA A 338 -3.84 10.37 -9.31
CA ALA A 338 -3.27 11.41 -10.17
C ALA A 338 -4.32 12.19 -10.97
N LEU A 339 -5.59 11.75 -10.95
CA LEU A 339 -6.70 12.43 -11.62
C LEU A 339 -7.41 13.39 -10.66
N SER A 340 -8.06 14.43 -11.20
CA SER A 340 -8.93 15.29 -10.40
C SER A 340 -10.19 14.51 -9.99
N LEU A 341 -10.66 14.70 -8.75
CA LEU A 341 -11.81 13.96 -8.22
C LEU A 341 -13.08 14.21 -9.06
N ASP A 342 -13.29 15.44 -9.52
CA ASP A 342 -14.41 15.82 -10.40
C ASP A 342 -14.45 15.01 -11.71
N SER A 343 -13.30 14.61 -12.26
CA SER A 343 -13.23 13.80 -13.48
C SER A 343 -13.70 12.35 -13.28
N LEU A 344 -13.79 11.89 -12.03
CA LEU A 344 -14.14 10.52 -11.67
C LEU A 344 -15.63 10.35 -11.33
N GLY A 345 -16.40 11.45 -11.34
CA GLY A 345 -17.78 11.46 -10.90
C GLY A 345 -17.91 11.29 -9.38
N PRO A 346 -18.99 10.66 -8.88
CA PRO A 346 -19.14 10.38 -7.46
C PRO A 346 -18.04 9.46 -6.94
N VAL A 347 -17.21 9.96 -6.03
CA VAL A 347 -16.13 9.23 -5.36
C VAL A 347 -16.37 9.10 -3.85
N PRO A 348 -15.75 8.13 -3.16
CA PRO A 348 -15.79 8.06 -1.70
C PRO A 348 -15.25 9.34 -1.04
N PRO A 349 -15.80 9.79 0.11
CA PRO A 349 -15.32 10.99 0.81
C PRO A 349 -13.89 10.85 1.37
N THR A 350 -13.39 9.62 1.44
CA THR A 350 -12.01 9.27 1.81
C THR A 350 -11.01 9.44 0.67
N MET A 351 -11.48 9.50 -0.59
CA MET A 351 -10.62 9.54 -1.77
C MET A 351 -9.97 10.92 -1.95
N ARG A 352 -8.69 10.94 -2.32
CA ARG A 352 -7.88 12.17 -2.42
C ARG A 352 -7.12 12.21 -3.75
N THR A 353 -6.95 13.41 -4.30
CA THR A 353 -5.99 13.68 -5.37
C THR A 353 -4.69 14.21 -4.76
N LEU A 354 -3.54 13.90 -5.36
CA LEU A 354 -2.26 14.43 -4.87
C LEU A 354 -2.22 15.96 -5.08
N ASP A 355 -1.59 16.69 -4.16
CA ASP A 355 -1.40 18.13 -4.32
C ASP A 355 -0.59 18.41 -5.62
N PRO A 356 -1.04 19.33 -6.50
CA PRO A 356 -0.29 19.68 -7.71
C PRO A 356 1.14 20.22 -7.47
N ASN A 357 1.43 20.69 -6.26
CA ASN A 357 2.75 21.16 -5.83
C ASN A 357 3.60 20.04 -5.19
N ALA A 358 3.11 18.80 -5.14
CA ALA A 358 3.83 17.68 -4.57
C ALA A 358 5.12 17.37 -5.35
N SER A 359 6.22 17.19 -4.63
CA SER A 359 7.45 16.65 -5.20
C SER A 359 7.38 15.13 -5.27
N LEU A 360 7.80 14.55 -6.40
CA LEU A 360 7.78 13.10 -6.60
C LEU A 360 9.19 12.51 -6.44
N THR A 361 9.32 11.51 -5.57
CA THR A 361 10.52 10.65 -5.52
C THR A 361 10.47 9.60 -6.63
N ASP A 362 11.60 9.34 -7.28
CA ASP A 362 11.75 8.26 -8.28
C ASP A 362 12.39 6.97 -7.73
N GLY A 363 12.82 6.99 -6.46
CA GLY A 363 13.50 5.87 -5.79
C GLY A 363 14.99 5.75 -6.11
N ILE A 364 15.61 6.73 -6.76
CA ILE A 364 17.04 6.73 -7.14
C ILE A 364 17.78 7.84 -6.40
N VAL A 365 18.72 7.47 -5.53
CA VAL A 365 19.63 8.44 -4.91
C VAL A 365 20.57 9.00 -5.98
N THR A 366 20.47 10.30 -6.26
CA THR A 366 21.39 10.97 -7.20
C THR A 366 22.78 11.13 -6.57
N PRO A 367 23.86 11.37 -7.36
CA PRO A 367 25.19 11.64 -6.82
C PRO A 367 25.22 12.85 -5.86
N GLU A 368 24.34 13.84 -6.08
CA GLU A 368 24.16 15.00 -5.20
C GLU A 368 23.50 14.60 -3.87
N GLN A 369 22.42 13.82 -3.91
CA GLN A 369 21.75 13.30 -2.72
C GLN A 369 22.65 12.38 -1.90
N GLN A 370 23.47 11.55 -2.57
CA GLN A 370 24.48 10.71 -1.92
C GLN A 370 25.56 11.55 -1.24
N LYS A 371 26.07 12.58 -1.93
CA LYS A 371 27.04 13.52 -1.36
C LYS A 371 26.47 14.25 -0.14
N TRP A 372 25.23 14.73 -0.21
CA TRP A 372 24.55 15.36 0.91
C TRP A 372 24.35 14.38 2.09
N LEU A 373 23.99 13.12 1.81
CA LEU A 373 23.86 12.08 2.84
C LEU A 373 25.19 11.86 3.59
N ASP A 374 26.30 11.79 2.86
CA ASP A 374 27.62 11.51 3.43
C ASP A 374 28.28 12.74 4.09
N GLU A 375 28.16 13.93 3.48
CA GLU A 375 28.85 15.16 3.94
C GLU A 375 27.99 16.05 4.85
N THR A 376 26.65 15.92 4.83
CA THR A 376 25.74 16.78 5.63
C THR A 376 24.91 15.97 6.63
N TRP A 377 24.19 14.94 6.20
CA TRP A 377 23.28 14.21 7.09
C TRP A 377 24.03 13.43 8.18
N LYS A 378 24.88 12.47 7.80
CA LYS A 378 25.59 11.59 8.76
C LYS A 378 26.41 12.38 9.79
N PRO A 379 27.14 13.46 9.45
CA PRO A 379 27.88 14.27 10.43
C PRO A 379 27.02 15.10 11.40
N ILE A 380 25.72 15.26 11.13
CA ILE A 380 24.79 16.04 11.97
C ILE A 380 23.87 15.14 12.79
N MET A 381 23.26 14.14 12.16
CA MET A 381 22.20 13.31 12.75
C MET A 381 22.70 12.01 13.38
N GLY A 382 23.97 11.66 13.15
CA GLY A 382 24.48 10.30 13.37
C GLY A 382 24.30 9.42 12.14
N GLY A 383 25.08 8.34 12.07
CA GLY A 383 25.02 7.32 11.02
C GLY A 383 24.07 6.18 11.35
#